data_AF-G2RBW8-F1
#
_entry.id   AF-G2RBW8-F1
#
_cell.length_a   1.000
_cell.length_b   1.000
_cell.length_c   1.000
_cell.angle_alpha   90.00
_cell.angle_beta   90.00
_cell.angle_gamma   90.00
#
_symmetry.space_group_name_H-M   'P 1'
#
loop_
_entity.id
_entity.type
_entity.pdbx_description
1 polymer ?
#
loop_
_entity_poly.entity_id
_entity_poly.type
_entity_poly.pdbx_seq_one_letter_code
_entity_poly.pdbx_strand_id
1 'polypeptide(L)'
;MQGVRYDCINPEADGTRDGREQWLLNTQVALLLGEKDCQLSRYTAWARVPVTPVAKRAIWRLESDRYALTTPALFELGEQLPDYYKGQDPRRMSYRMLESLRADAWERFAAMDMFFVKASDFLYIIPTIQHLRNVKLTMAYCELPENDMQCIRWVPYQKWRHDPDADGLHGFAPGNKHYINGELASEDKPSFREARATPFPRQRIPRRGFVAVAPDDPSYDKHSKDHGLNGSIVDGESPLLANGGHSSPMSVSSRTATAPMNGVESQSPTFNTNATGVATPDGSGNQLVSPSSEAGPAQARPLVNGHHSPPIGTE
;
A
#
# COMPACT_ATOMS: atom_id res chain seq x y z
N MET A 1 -3.58 3.72 -14.56
CA MET A 1 -2.41 3.32 -15.38
C MET A 1 -1.14 3.85 -14.75
N GLN A 2 -0.01 3.19 -14.95
CA GLN A 2 1.27 3.57 -14.35
C GLN A 2 2.14 4.30 -15.38
N GLY A 3 2.30 5.61 -15.19
CA GLY A 3 3.12 6.47 -16.02
C GLY A 3 4.57 6.42 -15.56
N VAL A 4 5.36 5.57 -16.20
CA VAL A 4 6.79 5.42 -15.93
C VAL A 4 7.54 6.58 -16.55
N ARG A 5 8.39 7.24 -15.77
CA ARG A 5 9.23 8.33 -16.25
C ARG A 5 10.25 7.86 -17.29
N TYR A 6 10.37 8.60 -18.41
CA TYR A 6 11.17 8.16 -19.56
C TYR A 6 12.66 8.04 -19.27
N ASP A 7 13.25 8.97 -18.53
CA ASP A 7 14.67 8.93 -18.17
C ASP A 7 15.02 7.76 -17.21
N CYS A 8 14.05 7.06 -16.62
CA CYS A 8 14.26 5.78 -15.93
C CYS A 8 14.30 4.58 -16.91
N ILE A 9 13.76 4.74 -18.11
CA ILE A 9 13.75 3.74 -19.18
C ILE A 9 14.97 3.96 -20.09
N ASN A 10 15.28 5.23 -20.39
CA ASN A 10 16.42 5.66 -21.17
C ASN A 10 17.24 6.71 -20.40
N PRO A 11 18.27 6.29 -19.64
CA PRO A 11 19.09 7.20 -18.83
C PRO A 11 19.80 8.30 -19.61
N GLU A 12 19.96 8.18 -20.93
CA GLU A 12 20.55 9.23 -21.76
C GLU A 12 19.67 10.49 -21.86
N ALA A 13 18.38 10.37 -21.54
CA ALA A 13 17.44 11.49 -21.51
C ALA A 13 17.41 12.24 -20.17
N ASP A 14 18.28 11.90 -19.22
CA ASP A 14 18.29 12.48 -17.87
C ASP A 14 18.46 14.01 -17.89
N GLY A 15 17.73 14.72 -17.02
CA GLY A 15 17.74 16.18 -16.94
C GLY A 15 17.03 16.91 -18.11
N THR A 16 16.62 16.21 -19.16
CA THR A 16 15.91 16.81 -20.30
C THR A 16 14.41 16.92 -20.04
N ARG A 17 13.71 17.76 -20.80
CA ARG A 17 12.24 17.83 -20.75
C ARG A 17 11.58 16.53 -21.21
N ASP A 18 12.14 15.90 -22.24
CA ASP A 18 11.62 14.66 -22.81
C ASP A 18 11.85 13.47 -21.86
N GLY A 19 12.95 13.49 -21.10
CA GLY A 19 13.20 12.53 -20.01
C GLY A 19 12.12 12.50 -18.93
N ARG A 20 11.41 13.62 -18.73
CA ARG A 20 10.29 13.74 -17.78
C ARG A 20 8.96 13.25 -18.35
N GLU A 21 8.89 12.90 -19.63
CA GLU A 21 7.69 12.35 -20.24
C GLU A 21 7.29 11.02 -19.56
N GLN A 22 5.99 10.76 -19.45
CA GLN A 22 5.49 9.51 -18.90
C GLN A 22 5.20 8.52 -20.03
N TRP A 23 5.53 7.26 -19.77
CA TRP A 23 5.37 6.15 -20.70
C TRP A 23 4.57 5.04 -20.05
N LEU A 24 3.82 4.31 -20.88
CA LEU A 24 2.86 3.29 -20.45
C LEU A 24 3.27 1.94 -21.00
N LEU A 25 3.02 0.89 -20.22
CA LEU A 25 3.25 -0.49 -20.64
C LEU A 25 2.22 -0.89 -21.72
N ASN A 26 2.67 -1.52 -22.80
CA ASN A 26 1.82 -1.97 -23.91
C ASN A 26 0.62 -2.81 -23.44
N THR A 27 0.79 -3.66 -22.42
CA THR A 27 -0.29 -4.48 -21.87
C THR A 27 -1.40 -3.63 -21.23
N GLN A 28 -1.05 -2.57 -20.50
CA GLN A 28 -2.02 -1.64 -19.91
C GLN A 28 -2.75 -0.85 -21.01
N VAL A 29 -2.02 -0.45 -22.05
CA VAL A 29 -2.58 0.30 -23.18
C VAL A 29 -3.52 -0.57 -24.00
N ALA A 30 -3.14 -1.81 -24.34
CA ALA A 30 -3.98 -2.74 -25.08
C ALA A 30 -5.30 -3.02 -24.33
N LEU A 31 -5.22 -3.25 -23.01
CA LEU A 31 -6.41 -3.42 -22.16
C LEU A 31 -7.33 -2.21 -22.20
N LEU A 32 -6.77 -1.00 -22.07
CA LEU A 32 -7.57 0.23 -22.12
C LEU A 32 -8.22 0.44 -23.50
N LEU A 33 -7.50 0.14 -24.58
CA LEU A 33 -8.02 0.26 -25.95
C LEU A 33 -9.03 -0.84 -26.30
N GLY A 34 -9.20 -1.87 -25.46
CA GLY A 34 -10.03 -3.03 -25.77
C GLY A 34 -9.45 -3.88 -26.91
N GLU A 35 -8.14 -3.79 -27.14
CA GLU A 35 -7.43 -4.54 -28.18
C GLU A 35 -7.08 -5.93 -27.68
N LYS A 36 -7.24 -6.94 -28.55
CA LYS A 36 -6.74 -8.29 -28.30
C LYS A 36 -5.25 -8.43 -28.61
N ASP A 37 -4.71 -7.48 -29.37
CA ASP A 37 -3.32 -7.45 -29.77
C ASP A 37 -2.46 -6.62 -28.81
N CYS A 38 -1.69 -7.31 -27.97
CA CYS A 38 -0.72 -6.66 -27.07
C CYS A 38 0.49 -6.05 -27.82
N GLN A 39 0.69 -6.39 -29.11
CA GLN A 39 1.74 -5.77 -29.94
C GLN A 39 1.32 -4.43 -30.52
N LEU A 40 0.07 -4.01 -30.30
CA LEU A 40 -0.44 -2.71 -30.73
C LEU A 40 -0.16 -2.47 -32.22
N SER A 41 -0.34 -3.49 -33.06
CA SER A 41 0.12 -3.51 -34.47
C SER A 41 -0.55 -2.43 -35.33
N ARG A 42 -1.73 -1.95 -34.92
CA ARG A 42 -2.43 -0.82 -35.57
C ARG A 42 -1.72 0.52 -35.39
N TYR A 43 -0.88 0.63 -34.35
CA TYR A 43 -0.20 1.86 -33.95
C TYR A 43 1.29 1.78 -34.29
N THR A 44 1.58 1.66 -35.59
CA THR A 44 2.95 1.48 -36.11
C THR A 44 3.81 2.73 -35.98
N ALA A 45 3.20 3.91 -35.91
CA ALA A 45 3.90 5.19 -35.77
C ALA A 45 4.38 5.48 -34.34
N TRP A 46 3.89 4.73 -33.34
CA TRP A 46 4.25 4.97 -31.94
C TRP A 46 5.66 4.48 -31.65
N ALA A 47 6.42 5.31 -30.92
CA ALA A 47 7.72 4.91 -30.41
C ALA A 47 7.58 3.75 -29.42
N ARG A 48 8.46 2.76 -29.55
CA ARG A 48 8.47 1.55 -28.70
C ARG A 48 9.82 1.39 -28.05
N VAL A 49 9.82 1.20 -26.73
CA VAL A 49 11.05 0.91 -25.98
C VAL A 49 10.87 -0.40 -25.22
N PRO A 50 11.64 -1.47 -25.54
CA PRO A 50 11.52 -2.76 -24.86
C PRO A 50 11.69 -2.64 -23.35
N VAL A 51 10.89 -3.40 -22.59
CA VAL A 51 11.02 -3.44 -21.13
C VAL A 51 12.21 -4.31 -20.74
N THR A 52 13.13 -3.75 -19.96
CA THR A 52 14.31 -4.48 -19.48
C THR A 52 13.94 -5.55 -18.43
N PRO A 53 14.76 -6.60 -18.24
CA PRO A 53 14.54 -7.60 -17.18
C PRO A 53 14.51 -7.00 -15.76
N VAL A 54 15.24 -5.91 -15.53
CA VAL A 54 15.22 -5.16 -14.27
C VAL A 54 13.86 -4.48 -14.08
N ALA A 55 13.38 -3.77 -15.10
CA ALA A 55 12.06 -3.13 -15.08
C ALA A 55 10.93 -4.17 -14.91
N LYS A 56 10.97 -5.31 -15.60
CA LYS A 56 10.00 -6.41 -15.41
C LYS A 56 9.94 -6.88 -13.96
N ARG A 57 11.09 -7.11 -13.30
CA ARG A 57 11.13 -7.49 -11.88
C ARG A 57 10.56 -6.40 -10.98
N ALA A 58 10.89 -5.14 -11.23
CA ALA A 58 10.36 -4.02 -10.46
C ALA A 58 8.83 -3.91 -10.58
N ILE A 59 8.30 -3.95 -11.81
CA ILE A 59 6.85 -3.93 -12.08
C ILE A 59 6.18 -5.13 -11.42
N TRP A 60 6.73 -6.33 -11.57
CA TRP A 60 6.17 -7.53 -10.95
C TRP A 60 6.06 -7.41 -9.44
N ARG A 61 7.09 -6.89 -8.77
CA ARG A 61 7.05 -6.71 -7.32
C ARG A 61 5.98 -5.70 -6.87
N LEU A 62 5.63 -4.73 -7.72
CA LEU A 62 4.58 -3.73 -7.43
C LEU A 62 3.17 -4.22 -7.79
N GLU A 63 3.03 -5.00 -8.85
CA GLU A 63 1.75 -5.30 -9.49
C GLU A 63 1.46 -6.82 -9.62
N SER A 64 2.26 -7.70 -9.01
CA SER A 64 2.12 -9.17 -9.12
C SER A 64 0.68 -9.65 -8.89
N ASP A 65 -0.01 -9.09 -7.91
CA ASP A 65 -1.39 -9.47 -7.59
C ASP A 65 -2.41 -9.14 -8.68
N ARG A 66 -2.12 -8.15 -9.51
CA ARG A 66 -2.92 -7.85 -10.69
C ARG A 66 -2.72 -8.91 -11.76
N TYR A 67 -1.46 -9.28 -12.04
CA TYR A 67 -1.12 -10.25 -13.07
C TYR A 67 -1.42 -11.69 -12.67
N ALA A 68 -1.42 -12.00 -11.38
CA ALA A 68 -1.78 -13.29 -10.80
C ALA A 68 -3.26 -13.39 -10.41
N LEU A 69 -4.09 -12.38 -10.74
CA LEU A 69 -5.53 -12.35 -10.44
C LEU A 69 -5.87 -12.74 -8.98
N THR A 70 -5.01 -12.33 -8.05
CA THR A 70 -5.15 -12.60 -6.60
C THR A 70 -5.76 -11.43 -5.85
N THR A 71 -6.02 -10.32 -6.54
CA THR A 71 -6.78 -9.18 -5.99
C THR A 71 -8.28 -9.49 -6.00
N PRO A 72 -9.04 -9.21 -4.92
CA PRO A 72 -10.47 -9.53 -4.87
C PRO A 72 -11.31 -8.98 -6.03
N ALA A 73 -10.97 -7.79 -6.53
CA ALA A 73 -11.65 -7.16 -7.66
C ALA A 73 -11.42 -7.88 -9.01
N LEU A 74 -10.50 -8.86 -9.07
CA LEU A 74 -10.12 -9.60 -10.27
C LEU A 74 -10.53 -11.08 -10.20
N PHE A 75 -11.16 -11.53 -9.12
CA PHE A 75 -11.54 -12.93 -8.95
C PHE A 75 -12.50 -13.41 -10.03
N GLU A 76 -13.50 -12.59 -10.37
CA GLU A 76 -14.46 -12.91 -11.43
C GLU A 76 -13.78 -13.09 -12.80
N LEU A 77 -12.64 -12.41 -13.03
CA LEU A 77 -11.86 -12.60 -14.25
C LEU A 77 -11.07 -13.91 -14.21
N GLY A 78 -10.53 -14.29 -13.06
CA GLY A 78 -9.86 -15.58 -12.89
C GLY A 78 -10.81 -16.77 -12.98
N GLU A 79 -12.06 -16.64 -12.52
CA GLU A 79 -13.09 -17.70 -12.63
C GLU A 79 -13.47 -18.00 -14.09
N GLN A 80 -13.28 -17.05 -15.01
CA GLN A 80 -13.51 -17.26 -16.44
C GLN A 80 -12.38 -18.08 -17.09
N LEU A 81 -11.24 -18.25 -16.42
CA LEU A 81 -10.11 -19.02 -16.92
C LEU A 81 -10.25 -20.49 -16.49
N PRO A 82 -10.06 -21.45 -17.42
CA PRO A 82 -10.19 -22.87 -17.10
C PRO A 82 -9.27 -23.30 -15.96
N ASP A 83 -9.86 -23.86 -14.90
CA ASP A 83 -9.18 -24.42 -13.73
C ASP A 83 -8.16 -23.48 -13.05
N TYR A 84 -8.34 -22.16 -13.18
CA TYR A 84 -7.34 -21.20 -12.69
C TYR A 84 -7.13 -21.26 -11.18
N TYR A 85 -8.22 -21.28 -10.42
CA TYR A 85 -8.19 -21.41 -8.95
C TYR A 85 -8.18 -22.87 -8.47
N LYS A 86 -7.97 -23.86 -9.35
CA LYS A 86 -7.85 -25.28 -9.01
C LYS A 86 -9.03 -25.80 -8.15
N GLY A 87 -10.25 -25.36 -8.49
CA GLY A 87 -11.48 -25.68 -7.77
C GLY A 87 -11.64 -25.04 -6.38
N GLN A 88 -10.76 -24.11 -5.98
CA GLN A 88 -10.88 -23.39 -4.70
C GLN A 88 -11.65 -22.07 -4.85
N ASP A 89 -12.37 -21.68 -3.79
CA ASP A 89 -12.97 -20.36 -3.68
C ASP A 89 -11.87 -19.28 -3.58
N PRO A 90 -11.78 -18.34 -4.54
CA PRO A 90 -10.72 -17.33 -4.55
C PRO A 90 -10.72 -16.45 -3.30
N ARG A 91 -11.86 -16.28 -2.62
CA ARG A 91 -12.00 -15.50 -1.39
C ARG A 91 -11.47 -16.22 -0.15
N ARG A 92 -11.17 -17.52 -0.27
CA ARG A 92 -10.75 -18.38 0.85
C ARG A 92 -9.46 -19.14 0.56
N MET A 93 -8.70 -18.72 -0.45
CA MET A 93 -7.43 -19.35 -0.81
C MET A 93 -6.39 -19.23 0.31
N SER A 94 -5.64 -20.31 0.52
CA SER A 94 -4.50 -20.29 1.42
C SER A 94 -3.35 -19.45 0.85
N TYR A 95 -2.48 -18.94 1.72
CA TYR A 95 -1.26 -18.24 1.30
C TYR A 95 -0.41 -19.04 0.30
N ARG A 96 -0.27 -20.36 0.51
CA ARG A 96 0.49 -21.23 -0.40
C ARG A 96 -0.11 -21.29 -1.80
N MET A 97 -1.45 -21.26 -1.91
CA MET A 97 -2.13 -21.21 -3.19
C MET A 97 -1.88 -19.88 -3.90
N LEU A 98 -1.96 -18.76 -3.17
CA LEU A 98 -1.66 -17.43 -3.71
C LEU A 98 -0.22 -17.36 -4.25
N GLU A 99 0.76 -17.88 -3.51
CA GLU A 99 2.15 -17.94 -3.97
C GLU A 99 2.34 -18.83 -5.20
N SER A 100 1.64 -19.96 -5.29
CA SER A 100 1.65 -20.80 -6.50
C SER A 100 1.10 -20.05 -7.71
N LEU A 101 -0.02 -19.33 -7.56
CA LEU A 101 -0.59 -18.53 -8.64
C LEU A 101 0.35 -17.41 -9.08
N ARG A 102 1.01 -16.74 -8.12
CA ARG A 102 2.04 -15.73 -8.41
C ARG A 102 3.22 -16.34 -9.15
N ALA A 103 3.72 -17.51 -8.74
CA ALA A 103 4.81 -18.18 -9.44
C ALA A 103 4.43 -18.55 -10.89
N ASP A 104 3.26 -19.17 -11.08
CA ASP A 104 2.75 -19.55 -12.41
C ASP A 104 2.55 -18.32 -13.31
N ALA A 105 2.05 -17.21 -12.75
CA ALA A 105 1.87 -15.96 -13.47
C ALA A 105 3.20 -15.22 -13.75
N TRP A 106 4.21 -15.35 -12.88
CA TRP A 106 5.53 -14.76 -13.09
C TRP A 106 6.20 -15.31 -14.35
N GLU A 107 6.15 -16.62 -14.57
CA GLU A 107 6.75 -17.23 -15.77
C GLU A 107 6.15 -16.64 -17.05
N ARG A 108 4.83 -16.50 -17.10
CA ARG A 108 4.10 -15.90 -18.23
C ARG A 108 4.42 -14.42 -18.38
N PHE A 109 4.43 -13.68 -17.28
CA PHE A 109 4.75 -12.25 -17.26
C PHE A 109 6.18 -11.98 -17.72
N ALA A 110 7.15 -12.76 -17.25
CA ALA A 110 8.55 -12.64 -17.62
C ALA A 110 8.78 -12.94 -19.10
N ALA A 111 8.11 -13.97 -19.64
CA ALA A 111 8.19 -14.38 -21.04
C ALA A 111 7.44 -13.45 -22.01
N MET A 112 6.47 -12.66 -21.51
CA MET A 112 5.70 -11.73 -22.34
C MET A 112 6.60 -10.70 -23.02
N ASP A 113 6.40 -10.46 -24.31
CA ASP A 113 7.05 -9.36 -25.01
C ASP A 113 6.39 -8.04 -24.61
N MET A 114 7.14 -7.22 -23.89
CA MET A 114 6.64 -5.99 -23.28
C MET A 114 7.47 -4.82 -23.75
N PHE A 115 6.80 -3.71 -24.04
CA PHE A 115 7.43 -2.45 -24.40
C PHE A 115 6.64 -1.28 -23.83
N PHE A 116 7.34 -0.16 -23.65
CA PHE A 116 6.75 1.11 -23.30
C PHE A 116 6.37 1.89 -24.55
N VAL A 117 5.26 2.63 -24.46
CA VAL A 117 4.82 3.63 -25.44
C VAL A 117 4.61 4.98 -24.75
N LYS A 118 4.75 6.08 -25.49
CA LYS A 118 4.53 7.42 -24.95
C LYS A 118 3.09 7.58 -24.47
N ALA A 119 2.91 8.14 -23.28
CA ALA A 119 1.57 8.43 -22.79
C ALA A 119 0.87 9.50 -23.64
N SER A 120 1.62 10.47 -24.19
CA SER A 120 1.09 11.51 -25.07
C SER A 120 0.47 10.95 -26.35
N ASP A 121 1.15 10.00 -27.02
CA ASP A 121 0.65 9.30 -28.21
C ASP A 121 -0.64 8.53 -27.91
N PHE A 122 -0.70 7.83 -26.77
CA PHE A 122 -1.89 7.13 -26.31
C PHE A 122 -3.04 8.09 -26.01
N LEU A 123 -2.77 9.16 -25.26
CA LEU A 123 -3.77 10.16 -24.86
C LEU A 123 -4.35 10.89 -26.08
N TYR A 124 -3.52 11.16 -27.10
CA TYR A 124 -3.93 11.83 -28.33
C TYR A 124 -5.07 11.10 -29.07
N ILE A 125 -5.08 9.77 -29.04
CA ILE A 125 -6.12 8.98 -29.73
C ILE A 125 -7.40 8.77 -28.90
N ILE A 126 -7.36 9.01 -27.58
CA ILE A 126 -8.48 8.74 -26.66
C ILE A 126 -9.81 9.33 -27.12
N PRO A 127 -9.91 10.58 -27.63
CA PRO A 127 -11.16 11.14 -28.13
C PRO A 127 -11.87 10.28 -29.20
N THR A 128 -11.09 9.48 -29.94
CA THR A 128 -11.59 8.61 -31.03
C THR A 128 -12.04 7.23 -30.54
N ILE A 129 -11.71 6.86 -29.30
CA ILE A 129 -12.03 5.55 -28.72
C ILE A 129 -13.35 5.66 -27.94
N GLN A 130 -14.41 5.04 -28.48
CA GLN A 130 -15.78 5.26 -28.01
C GLN A 130 -15.97 4.97 -26.52
N HIS A 131 -15.43 3.85 -26.00
CA HIS A 131 -15.62 3.45 -24.60
C HIS A 131 -14.71 4.20 -23.62
N LEU A 132 -13.74 4.98 -24.11
CA LEU A 132 -12.89 5.85 -23.27
C LEU A 132 -13.33 7.31 -23.31
N ARG A 133 -14.32 7.65 -24.13
CA ARG A 133 -14.83 9.01 -24.24
C ARG A 133 -15.51 9.44 -22.94
N ASN A 134 -15.15 10.63 -22.44
CA ASN A 134 -15.61 11.22 -21.18
C ASN A 134 -15.30 10.36 -19.94
N VAL A 135 -14.41 9.37 -20.05
CA VAL A 135 -13.92 8.58 -18.92
C VAL A 135 -12.72 9.30 -18.31
N LYS A 136 -12.71 9.43 -16.99
CA LYS A 136 -11.55 9.95 -16.24
C LYS A 136 -10.46 8.89 -16.19
N LEU A 137 -9.37 9.11 -16.91
CA LEU A 137 -8.17 8.28 -16.86
C LEU A 137 -7.19 8.84 -15.82
N THR A 138 -6.80 8.01 -14.85
CA THR A 138 -5.80 8.39 -13.84
C THR A 138 -4.47 7.72 -14.14
N MET A 139 -3.43 8.54 -14.28
CA MET A 139 -2.04 8.14 -14.47
C MET A 139 -1.24 8.39 -13.20
N ALA A 140 -0.75 7.31 -12.60
CA ALA A 140 0.10 7.37 -11.41
C ALA A 140 1.57 7.51 -11.81
N TYR A 141 2.29 8.40 -11.16
CA TYR A 141 3.73 8.59 -11.36
C TYR A 141 4.53 7.39 -10.89
N CYS A 142 5.53 6.97 -11.66
CA CYS A 142 6.46 5.92 -11.27
C CYS A 142 7.88 6.15 -11.82
N GLU A 143 8.88 5.93 -10.96
CA GLU A 143 10.28 5.76 -11.36
C GLU A 143 10.68 4.29 -11.21
N LEU A 144 11.33 3.75 -12.23
CA LEU A 144 11.85 2.37 -12.22
C LEU A 144 13.36 2.37 -11.95
N PRO A 145 13.89 1.30 -11.32
CA PRO A 145 15.33 1.13 -11.18
C PRO A 145 16.00 0.90 -12.54
N GLU A 146 17.16 1.53 -12.74
CA GLU A 146 17.92 1.48 -14.00
C GLU A 146 18.81 0.23 -14.09
N ASN A 147 19.23 -0.32 -12.93
CA ASN A 147 20.14 -1.46 -12.87
C ASN A 147 19.80 -2.46 -11.74
N ASP A 148 20.42 -3.64 -11.81
CA ASP A 148 20.23 -4.73 -10.85
C ASP A 148 20.52 -4.31 -9.40
N MET A 149 21.60 -3.57 -9.16
CA MET A 149 21.98 -3.16 -7.81
C MET A 149 20.91 -2.27 -7.17
N GLN A 150 20.35 -1.33 -7.94
CA GLN A 150 19.25 -0.49 -7.48
C GLN A 150 17.99 -1.32 -7.19
N CYS A 151 17.65 -2.24 -8.10
CA CYS A 151 16.50 -3.13 -7.92
C CYS A 151 16.65 -4.06 -6.70
N ILE A 152 17.86 -4.48 -6.34
CA ILE A 152 18.13 -5.31 -5.16
C ILE A 152 18.08 -4.47 -3.88
N ARG A 153 18.69 -3.28 -3.89
CA ARG A 153 18.81 -2.43 -2.70
C ARG A 153 17.52 -1.69 -2.33
N TRP A 154 16.53 -1.65 -3.21
CA TRP A 154 15.24 -1.00 -2.96
C TRP A 154 15.37 0.47 -2.55
N VAL A 155 16.41 1.15 -3.02
CA VAL A 155 16.54 2.57 -2.76
C VAL A 155 15.61 3.29 -3.75
N PRO A 156 14.60 4.03 -3.26
CA PRO A 156 13.71 4.78 -4.15
C PRO A 156 14.55 5.77 -4.93
N TYR A 157 14.53 5.65 -6.25
CA TYR A 157 15.07 6.68 -7.11
C TYR A 157 14.10 7.86 -7.08
N GLN A 158 14.66 9.06 -6.99
CA GLN A 158 13.90 10.29 -6.82
C GLN A 158 14.42 11.33 -7.81
N LYS A 159 14.44 11.00 -9.11
CA LYS A 159 14.79 11.95 -10.20
C LYS A 159 13.97 13.21 -10.07
N TRP A 160 12.69 13.05 -9.74
CA TRP A 160 11.78 14.16 -9.56
C TRP A 160 12.29 15.24 -8.60
N ARG A 161 13.18 14.93 -7.65
CA ARG A 161 13.75 15.93 -6.73
C ARG A 161 14.72 16.90 -7.39
N HIS A 162 15.27 16.52 -8.53
CA HIS A 162 16.20 17.35 -9.31
C HIS A 162 15.49 18.08 -10.45
N ASP A 163 14.16 17.94 -10.56
CA ASP A 163 13.40 18.63 -11.58
C ASP A 163 13.30 20.14 -11.28
N PRO A 164 13.24 21.00 -12.31
CA PRO A 164 13.09 22.43 -12.12
C PRO A 164 11.84 22.86 -11.34
N ASP A 165 10.80 22.03 -11.32
CA ASP A 165 9.52 22.27 -10.64
C ASP A 165 9.36 21.45 -9.33
N ALA A 166 10.41 20.78 -8.87
CA ALA A 166 10.38 19.94 -7.67
C ALA A 166 9.97 20.70 -6.41
N ASP A 167 10.37 21.98 -6.28
CA ASP A 167 10.06 22.83 -5.13
C ASP A 167 8.54 23.01 -4.93
N GLY A 168 7.78 23.00 -6.02
CA GLY A 168 6.32 23.11 -6.00
C GLY A 168 5.61 21.89 -5.43
N LEU A 169 6.33 20.77 -5.21
CA LEU A 169 5.77 19.54 -4.67
C LEU A 169 5.96 19.40 -3.16
N HIS A 170 6.59 20.39 -2.49
CA HIS A 170 6.73 20.39 -1.03
C HIS A 170 7.37 19.11 -0.45
N GLY A 171 8.31 18.51 -1.18
CA GLY A 171 8.99 17.28 -0.78
C GLY A 171 8.21 15.98 -1.03
N PHE A 172 7.03 16.06 -1.67
CA PHE A 172 6.28 14.90 -2.14
C PHE A 172 6.65 14.56 -3.59
N ALA A 173 6.58 13.27 -3.94
CA ALA A 173 6.72 12.87 -5.33
C ALA A 173 5.56 13.43 -6.18
N PRO A 174 5.73 13.57 -7.51
CA PRO A 174 4.65 13.98 -8.40
C PRO A 174 3.38 13.14 -8.17
N GLY A 175 2.24 13.82 -8.07
CA GLY A 175 0.95 13.18 -7.84
C GLY A 175 0.37 12.50 -9.08
N ASN A 176 -0.85 11.98 -8.94
CA ASN A 176 -1.54 11.42 -10.10
C ASN A 176 -2.02 12.53 -11.03
N LYS A 177 -1.89 12.28 -12.33
CA LYS A 177 -2.46 13.13 -13.38
C LYS A 177 -3.78 12.52 -13.86
N HIS A 178 -4.78 13.37 -14.04
CA HIS A 178 -6.12 12.97 -14.44
C HIS A 178 -6.46 13.55 -15.80
N TYR A 179 -6.88 12.67 -16.72
CA TYR A 179 -7.17 13.03 -18.10
C TYR A 179 -8.63 12.73 -18.43
N ILE A 180 -9.25 13.58 -19.24
CA ILE A 180 -10.58 13.36 -19.81
C ILE A 180 -10.46 13.64 -21.30
N ASN A 181 -10.89 12.70 -22.15
CA ASN A 181 -10.72 12.81 -23.61
C ASN A 181 -9.27 13.11 -24.04
N GLY A 182 -8.29 12.50 -23.36
CA GLY A 182 -6.87 12.72 -23.67
C GLY A 182 -6.28 14.03 -23.14
N GLU A 183 -7.11 14.97 -22.67
CA GLU A 183 -6.66 16.26 -22.16
C GLU A 183 -6.46 16.21 -20.64
N LEU A 184 -5.44 16.91 -20.13
CA LEU A 184 -5.16 16.98 -18.70
C LEU A 184 -6.26 17.81 -18.02
N ALA A 185 -7.08 17.16 -17.20
CA ALA A 185 -8.18 17.79 -16.47
C ALA A 185 -7.75 18.29 -15.09
N SER A 186 -6.94 17.50 -14.37
CA SER A 186 -6.43 17.88 -13.05
C SER A 186 -5.19 17.06 -12.66
N GLU A 187 -4.52 17.48 -11.60
CA GLU A 187 -3.38 16.77 -11.01
C GLU A 187 -3.52 16.80 -9.48
N ASP A 188 -3.24 15.68 -8.83
CA ASP A 188 -3.18 15.60 -7.37
C ASP A 188 -1.97 16.42 -6.89
N LYS A 189 -2.25 17.53 -6.19
CA LYS A 189 -1.22 18.37 -5.60
C LYS A 189 -1.26 18.28 -4.08
N PRO A 190 -0.11 18.18 -3.41
CA PRO A 190 -0.06 18.27 -1.96
C PRO A 190 -0.68 19.61 -1.53
N SER A 191 -1.64 19.54 -0.61
CA SER A 191 -2.30 20.72 -0.05
C SER A 191 -1.96 20.83 1.42
N PHE A 192 -1.49 22.00 1.83
CA PHE A 192 -1.38 22.30 3.25
C PHE A 192 -2.78 22.52 3.81
N ARG A 193 -3.17 21.68 4.76
CA ARG A 193 -4.31 21.98 5.62
C ARG A 193 -3.78 22.66 6.86
N GLU A 194 -4.33 23.81 7.21
CA GLU A 194 -4.06 24.43 8.50
C GLU A 194 -4.43 23.43 9.61
N ALA A 195 -3.43 23.09 10.42
CA ALA A 195 -3.69 22.33 11.64
C ALA A 195 -4.60 23.19 12.52
N ARG A 196 -5.84 22.72 12.76
CA ARG A 196 -6.71 23.40 13.72
C ARG A 196 -5.99 23.43 15.08
N ALA A 197 -5.69 24.64 15.56
CA ALA A 197 -5.12 24.87 16.89
C ALA A 197 -6.06 24.38 18.00
N THR A 198 -7.36 24.30 17.71
CA THR A 198 -8.33 23.68 18.60
C THR A 198 -8.31 22.17 18.40
N PRO A 199 -8.14 21.37 19.47
CA PRO A 199 -8.33 19.93 19.36
C PRO A 199 -9.73 19.65 18.77
N PHE A 200 -9.84 18.59 17.97
CA PHE A 200 -11.15 18.14 17.48
C PHE A 200 -12.12 18.10 18.66
N PRO A 201 -13.36 18.63 18.52
CA PRO A 201 -14.33 18.62 19.59
C PRO A 201 -14.58 17.16 19.99
N ARG A 202 -13.90 16.72 21.05
CA ARG A 202 -14.12 15.40 21.62
C ARG A 202 -15.43 15.53 22.36
N GLN A 203 -16.48 14.87 21.87
CA GLN A 203 -17.63 14.60 22.70
C GLN A 203 -17.13 13.74 23.87
N ARG A 204 -16.90 14.40 25.00
CA ARG A 204 -16.50 13.74 26.23
C ARG A 204 -17.73 12.99 26.71
N ILE A 205 -17.63 11.67 26.71
CA ILE A 205 -18.68 10.79 27.23
C ILE A 205 -18.36 10.57 28.71
N PRO A 206 -19.34 10.63 29.62
CA PRO A 206 -19.14 10.25 31.02
C PRO A 206 -18.53 8.86 31.13
N ARG A 207 -17.55 8.67 32.02
CA ARG A 207 -16.87 7.39 32.20
C ARG A 207 -16.87 6.93 33.65
N ARG A 208 -16.86 5.62 33.85
CA ARG A 208 -16.49 4.99 35.11
C ARG A 208 -15.17 4.25 34.87
N GLY A 209 -14.05 4.89 35.20
CA GLY A 209 -12.72 4.42 34.80
C GLY A 209 -12.53 4.50 33.28
N PHE A 210 -12.24 3.38 32.62
CA PHE A 210 -12.07 3.31 31.16
C PHE A 210 -13.36 2.98 30.39
N VAL A 211 -14.46 2.68 31.08
CA VAL A 211 -15.74 2.28 30.48
C VAL A 211 -16.64 3.50 30.33
N ALA A 212 -17.22 3.67 29.14
CA ALA A 212 -18.24 4.70 28.89
C ALA A 212 -19.52 4.36 29.65
N VAL A 213 -20.11 5.36 30.30
CA VAL A 213 -21.39 5.23 31.00
C VAL A 213 -22.47 5.65 30.01
N ALA A 214 -23.45 4.78 29.80
CA ALA A 214 -24.55 5.04 28.89
C ALA A 214 -25.59 5.99 29.53
N PRO A 215 -26.33 6.80 28.75
CA PRO A 215 -27.30 7.79 29.27
C PRO A 215 -28.41 7.20 30.15
N ASP A 216 -28.72 5.91 29.97
CA ASP A 216 -29.72 5.15 30.72
C ASP A 216 -29.20 4.58 32.04
N ASP A 217 -27.89 4.68 32.33
CA ASP A 217 -27.33 4.25 33.62
C ASP A 217 -27.70 5.27 34.73
N PRO A 218 -28.23 4.81 35.89
CA PRO A 218 -28.59 5.69 37.01
C PRO A 218 -27.44 6.57 37.55
N SER A 219 -26.19 6.19 37.26
CA SER A 219 -24.99 6.92 37.64
C SER A 219 -24.51 7.92 36.58
N TYR A 220 -25.16 7.99 35.42
CA TYR A 220 -24.77 8.84 34.30
C TYR A 220 -24.66 10.31 34.70
N ASP A 221 -25.68 10.85 35.35
CA ASP A 221 -25.70 12.26 35.78
C ASP A 221 -24.57 12.60 36.74
N LYS A 222 -24.25 11.66 37.65
CA LYS A 222 -23.16 11.83 38.59
C LYS A 222 -21.82 11.86 37.84
N HIS A 223 -21.58 10.90 36.97
CA HIS A 223 -20.36 10.86 36.17
C HIS A 223 -20.27 12.01 35.15
N SER A 224 -21.39 12.50 34.62
CA SER A 224 -21.45 13.65 33.72
C SER A 224 -21.04 14.93 34.43
N LYS A 225 -21.58 15.15 35.63
CA LYS A 225 -21.24 16.27 36.51
C LYS A 225 -19.78 16.22 36.98
N ASP A 226 -19.32 15.05 37.43
CA ASP A 226 -17.94 14.84 37.89
C ASP A 226 -16.91 15.09 36.78
N HIS A 227 -17.26 14.81 35.52
CA HIS A 227 -16.42 15.10 34.34
C HIS A 227 -16.61 16.51 33.76
N GLY A 228 -17.40 17.36 34.41
CA GLY A 228 -17.62 18.75 34.01
C GLY A 228 -18.41 18.91 32.71
N LEU A 229 -19.27 17.93 32.37
CA LEU A 229 -20.10 17.93 31.15
C LEU A 229 -21.44 18.65 31.35
N ASN A 230 -21.42 19.72 32.15
CA ASN A 230 -22.58 20.53 32.52
C ASN A 230 -22.86 21.57 31.42
N GLY A 231 -23.25 21.10 30.24
CA GLY A 231 -23.72 21.93 29.14
C GLY A 231 -24.94 21.25 28.52
N SER A 232 -26.09 21.89 28.69
CA SER A 232 -27.43 21.55 28.17
C SER A 232 -27.44 20.44 27.11
N ILE A 233 -28.09 19.31 27.44
CA ILE A 233 -28.75 18.48 26.44
C ILE A 233 -29.87 19.37 25.89
N VAL A 234 -29.54 20.20 24.90
CA VAL A 234 -30.55 20.69 23.97
C VAL A 234 -30.95 19.46 23.19
N ASP A 235 -32.24 19.14 23.19
CA ASP A 235 -32.89 18.28 22.19
C ASP A 235 -32.65 18.92 20.81
N GLY A 236 -31.43 18.73 20.30
CA GLY A 236 -31.07 18.97 18.92
C GLY A 236 -31.08 17.61 18.27
N GLU A 237 -32.11 17.34 17.48
CA GLU A 237 -32.03 16.36 16.40
C GLU A 237 -30.68 16.53 15.72
N SER A 238 -29.75 15.61 16.00
CA SER A 238 -28.49 15.57 15.30
C SER A 238 -28.83 15.23 13.85
N PRO A 239 -28.33 15.99 12.86
CA PRO A 239 -28.50 15.60 11.48
C PRO A 239 -27.87 14.23 11.32
N LEU A 240 -28.62 13.29 10.74
CA LEU A 240 -28.15 11.95 10.35
C LEU A 240 -26.99 12.11 9.37
N LEU A 241 -25.78 12.26 9.89
CA LEU A 241 -24.56 12.08 9.13
C LEU A 241 -24.30 10.59 9.04
N ALA A 242 -24.66 10.02 7.90
CA ALA A 242 -24.34 8.66 7.53
C ALA A 242 -22.82 8.50 7.42
N ASN A 243 -22.20 7.95 8.45
CA ASN A 243 -20.87 7.36 8.36
C ASN A 243 -20.78 6.12 9.26
N GLY A 244 -20.75 4.95 8.61
CA GLY A 244 -20.04 3.74 9.06
C GLY A 244 -20.47 3.12 10.39
N GLY A 245 -21.37 2.13 10.33
CA GLY A 245 -21.68 1.26 11.45
C GLY A 245 -20.49 0.38 11.84
N HIS A 246 -19.95 0.62 13.04
CA HIS A 246 -19.11 -0.34 13.75
C HIS A 246 -19.72 -0.56 15.13
N SER A 247 -20.48 -1.66 15.27
CA SER A 247 -20.97 -2.16 16.54
C SER A 247 -19.79 -2.52 17.44
N SER A 248 -19.74 -1.94 18.64
CA SER A 248 -18.78 -2.37 19.67
C SER A 248 -19.15 -3.76 20.19
N PRO A 249 -18.19 -4.68 20.42
CA PRO A 249 -18.47 -6.03 20.90
C PRO A 249 -18.86 -6.00 22.39
N MET A 250 -19.98 -6.66 22.73
CA MET A 250 -20.44 -6.83 24.12
C MET A 250 -19.53 -7.79 24.89
N SER A 251 -19.08 -7.38 26.07
CA SER A 251 -18.31 -8.20 27.01
C SER A 251 -19.18 -9.29 27.62
N VAL A 252 -18.85 -10.55 27.35
CA VAL A 252 -19.46 -11.72 28.01
C VAL A 252 -18.89 -11.87 29.42
N SER A 253 -19.75 -11.81 30.42
CA SER A 253 -19.43 -12.06 31.83
C SER A 253 -19.52 -13.57 32.10
N SER A 254 -18.41 -14.23 32.42
CA SER A 254 -18.39 -15.63 32.87
C SER A 254 -18.38 -15.70 34.40
N ARG A 255 -19.50 -16.15 34.97
CA ARG A 255 -19.60 -16.68 36.34
C ARG A 255 -19.10 -18.12 36.33
N THR A 256 -18.12 -18.46 37.18
CA THR A 256 -17.97 -19.83 37.69
C THR A 256 -17.56 -19.82 39.15
N ALA A 257 -18.27 -20.64 39.92
CA ALA A 257 -18.21 -20.78 41.35
C ALA A 257 -17.25 -21.91 41.78
N THR A 258 -16.70 -21.74 43.00
CA THR A 258 -16.32 -22.76 44.00
C THR A 258 -15.24 -23.84 43.69
N ALA A 259 -14.19 -23.82 44.53
CA ALA A 259 -13.09 -24.80 44.73
C ALA A 259 -13.59 -26.09 45.46
N PRO A 260 -12.79 -27.15 45.84
CA PRO A 260 -11.39 -27.09 46.32
C PRO A 260 -10.41 -28.31 46.07
N MET A 261 -9.12 -28.05 46.40
CA MET A 261 -8.05 -28.88 47.05
C MET A 261 -7.48 -30.20 46.46
N ASN A 262 -6.16 -30.19 46.18
CA ASN A 262 -5.04 -30.94 46.83
C ASN A 262 -3.76 -30.80 45.95
N GLY A 263 -2.65 -30.21 46.42
CA GLY A 263 -1.47 -30.85 47.05
C GLY A 263 -0.51 -31.43 45.97
N VAL A 264 0.81 -31.22 45.88
CA VAL A 264 1.92 -30.84 46.79
C VAL A 264 3.17 -30.56 45.91
N GLU A 265 3.97 -29.55 46.28
CA GLU A 265 5.45 -29.32 46.10
C GLU A 265 6.10 -29.49 44.69
N SER A 266 7.19 -28.84 44.27
CA SER A 266 8.29 -28.03 44.80
C SER A 266 9.07 -27.63 43.51
N GLN A 267 9.68 -26.46 43.28
CA GLN A 267 10.82 -25.83 43.95
C GLN A 267 11.15 -24.56 43.12
N SER A 268 11.47 -23.46 43.79
CA SER A 268 12.26 -22.35 43.23
C SER A 268 13.75 -22.63 43.46
N PRO A 269 14.67 -21.94 42.76
CA PRO A 269 15.34 -20.85 43.46
C PRO A 269 15.63 -19.59 42.59
N THR A 270 15.35 -18.45 43.24
CA THR A 270 16.16 -17.23 43.42
C THR A 270 17.68 -17.35 43.13
N PHE A 271 18.50 -16.33 42.83
CA PHE A 271 18.50 -14.91 43.19
C PHE A 271 19.65 -14.17 42.42
N ASN A 272 19.50 -12.85 42.25
CA ASN A 272 20.49 -11.76 42.46
C ASN A 272 21.66 -11.46 41.48
N THR A 273 21.66 -10.23 40.96
CA THR A 273 22.61 -9.09 41.21
C THR A 273 23.75 -9.00 40.18
N ASN A 274 24.30 -7.87 39.76
CA ASN A 274 24.25 -6.48 40.20
C ASN A 274 24.66 -5.55 39.05
N ALA A 275 24.32 -4.27 39.21
CA ALA A 275 24.70 -3.15 38.35
C ALA A 275 26.15 -2.68 38.57
N THR A 276 26.72 -2.03 37.54
CA THR A 276 27.63 -0.90 37.69
C THR A 276 27.55 -0.02 36.46
N GLY A 277 27.24 1.26 36.68
CA GLY A 277 27.22 2.31 35.65
C GLY A 277 28.50 3.15 35.66
N VAL A 278 28.73 3.86 34.55
CA VAL A 278 29.53 5.09 34.46
C VAL A 278 28.86 6.01 33.43
N ALA A 279 28.84 7.31 33.71
CA ALA A 279 28.00 8.33 33.09
C ALA A 279 28.77 9.29 32.15
N THR A 280 28.11 9.65 31.01
CA THR A 280 27.99 10.98 30.32
C THR A 280 29.24 11.72 29.76
N PRO A 281 29.14 12.75 28.85
CA PRO A 281 27.95 13.45 28.28
C PRO A 281 27.94 13.78 26.74
N ASP A 282 26.76 14.25 26.30
CA ASP A 282 26.38 15.28 25.29
C ASP A 282 26.54 15.13 23.75
N GLY A 283 25.40 15.35 23.06
CA GLY A 283 25.28 15.65 21.62
C GLY A 283 23.89 15.40 21.01
N SER A 284 22.92 16.31 21.22
CA SER A 284 21.62 16.46 20.51
C SER A 284 21.74 16.45 18.97
N GLY A 285 20.80 16.08 18.10
CA GLY A 285 19.36 15.74 18.09
C GLY A 285 18.96 15.84 16.59
N ASN A 286 18.35 14.84 15.94
CA ASN A 286 16.90 14.68 15.77
C ASN A 286 16.66 13.32 15.06
N GLN A 287 16.02 12.38 15.74
CA GLN A 287 15.51 11.14 15.14
C GLN A 287 14.08 11.36 14.62
N LEU A 288 13.82 10.88 13.40
CA LEU A 288 12.47 10.71 12.87
C LEU A 288 11.76 9.60 13.65
N VAL A 289 10.58 9.93 14.16
CA VAL A 289 9.63 9.00 14.76
C VAL A 289 8.83 8.35 13.63
N SER A 290 9.06 7.06 13.40
CA SER A 290 8.13 6.20 12.65
C SER A 290 7.03 5.68 13.59
N PRO A 291 5.77 5.60 13.16
CA PRO A 291 4.73 4.96 13.96
C PRO A 291 4.79 3.43 13.77
N SER A 292 5.34 2.73 14.76
CA SER A 292 5.15 1.29 14.94
C SER A 292 4.03 1.07 15.96
N SER A 293 2.99 0.33 15.56
CA SER A 293 2.06 -0.28 16.51
C SER A 293 2.67 -1.59 17.00
N GLU A 294 2.95 -1.68 18.29
CA GLU A 294 3.50 -2.85 18.97
C GLU A 294 2.38 -3.58 19.72
N ALA A 295 2.29 -4.89 19.50
CA ALA A 295 1.80 -5.87 20.48
C ALA A 295 2.62 -7.16 20.28
N GLY A 296 3.54 -7.45 21.20
CA GLY A 296 4.35 -8.69 21.20
C GLY A 296 3.65 -9.87 21.90
N PRO A 297 4.36 -10.94 22.31
CA PRO A 297 5.71 -11.36 21.93
C PRO A 297 5.72 -12.77 21.27
N ALA A 298 6.56 -12.99 20.26
CA ALA A 298 6.97 -14.35 19.87
C ALA A 298 8.44 -14.35 19.45
N GLN A 299 9.15 -15.34 19.98
CA GLN A 299 10.60 -15.45 20.06
C GLN A 299 11.31 -15.48 18.69
N ALA A 300 12.54 -14.97 18.69
CA ALA A 300 13.42 -14.94 17.54
C ALA A 300 14.20 -16.26 17.32
N ARG A 301 14.48 -16.53 16.03
CA ARG A 301 15.63 -17.24 15.39
C ARG A 301 15.33 -18.61 14.74
N PRO A 302 16.13 -19.06 13.72
CA PRO A 302 17.04 -18.35 12.80
C PRO A 302 16.74 -18.58 11.30
N LEU A 303 17.24 -17.66 10.46
CA LEU A 303 17.33 -17.78 9.01
C LEU A 303 18.38 -18.84 8.61
N VAL A 304 18.00 -19.82 7.79
CA VAL A 304 18.93 -20.74 7.11
C VAL A 304 19.01 -20.32 5.64
N ASN A 305 20.18 -19.81 5.26
CA ASN A 305 20.61 -19.60 3.88
C ASN A 305 20.93 -20.96 3.23
N GLY A 306 20.22 -21.32 2.18
CA GLY A 306 20.63 -22.41 1.27
C GLY A 306 21.54 -21.87 0.17
N HIS A 307 22.86 -22.08 0.31
CA HIS A 307 23.83 -22.00 -0.78
C HIS A 307 23.81 -23.33 -1.55
N HIS A 308 23.66 -23.28 -2.88
CA HIS A 308 23.98 -24.39 -3.76
C HIS A 308 25.16 -23.99 -4.66
N SER A 309 26.33 -24.56 -4.37
CA SER A 309 27.47 -24.63 -5.28
C SER A 309 27.51 -26.04 -5.90
N PRO A 310 27.83 -26.19 -7.20
CA PRO A 310 27.98 -27.50 -7.83
C PRO A 310 29.36 -28.12 -7.54
N PRO A 311 29.49 -29.46 -7.56
CA PRO A 311 30.77 -30.13 -7.34
C PRO A 311 31.65 -30.13 -8.60
N ILE A 312 32.93 -29.85 -8.39
CA ILE A 312 34.03 -30.11 -9.32
C ILE A 312 34.40 -31.59 -9.19
N GLY A 313 34.40 -32.31 -10.32
CA GLY A 313 34.95 -33.66 -10.45
C GLY A 313 35.96 -33.66 -11.60
N THR A 314 37.21 -33.93 -11.23
CA THR A 314 38.37 -34.18 -12.08
C THR A 314 38.35 -35.58 -12.68
N GLU A 315 38.64 -35.69 -13.97
CA GLU A 315 39.61 -36.65 -14.54
C GLU A 315 40.45 -35.91 -15.60
#